data_AF-A0A1G3FGT3-F1
#
_entry.id   AF-A0A1G3FGT3-F1
#
_cell.length_a   1.000
_cell.length_b   1.000
_cell.length_c   1.000
_cell.angle_alpha   90.00
_cell.angle_beta   90.00
_cell.angle_gamma   90.00
#
_symmetry.space_group_name_H-M   'P 1'
#
loop_
_entity.id
_entity.type
_entity.pdbx_description
1 polymer ?
#
loop_
_entity_poly.entity_id
_entity_poly.type
_entity_poly.pdbx_seq_one_letter_code
_entity_poly.pdbx_strand_id
1 'polypeptide(L)'
;MSRRFVARRSPIHGNGVFATAPIAKGEEIIEYKGKLLTHAQADDLYGDGGETGHTFLFTLNDDYIIDANQGGNSARWINHSCAPNCRALVEESASGDPRRDRVVIEAIRNIKP
;
A
#
# COMPACT_ATOMS: atom_id res chain seq x y z
N MET A 1 -14.60 7.36 15.91
CA MET A 1 -15.15 6.81 14.65
C MET A 1 -14.91 5.31 14.62
N SER A 2 -15.87 4.52 14.17
CA SER A 2 -15.65 3.08 13.97
C SER A 2 -14.58 2.88 12.89
N ARG A 3 -13.70 1.90 13.07
CA ARG A 3 -12.70 1.55 12.07
C ARG A 3 -13.45 1.01 10.84
N ARG A 4 -13.23 1.58 9.64
CA ARG A 4 -13.93 1.20 8.38
C ARG A 4 -13.41 -0.10 7.74
N PHE A 5 -12.30 -0.63 8.24
CA PHE A 5 -11.75 -1.92 7.83
C PHE A 5 -10.95 -2.58 8.96
N VAL A 6 -10.71 -3.89 8.84
CA VAL A 6 -9.92 -4.69 9.77
C VAL A 6 -8.92 -5.57 9.02
N ALA A 7 -7.75 -5.79 9.62
CA ALA A 7 -6.80 -6.79 9.13
C ALA A 7 -7.06 -8.13 9.80
N ARG A 8 -7.17 -9.21 9.02
CA ARG A 8 -7.33 -10.59 9.51
C ARG A 8 -6.71 -11.57 8.51
N ARG A 9 -6.68 -12.87 8.83
CA ARG A 9 -6.21 -13.90 7.88
C ARG A 9 -7.03 -13.87 6.59
N SER A 10 -6.34 -13.89 5.47
CA SER A 10 -6.94 -13.94 4.14
C SER A 10 -7.12 -15.39 3.71
N PRO A 11 -8.23 -15.74 3.02
CA PRO A 11 -8.38 -17.04 2.38
C PRO A 11 -7.50 -17.19 1.12
N ILE A 12 -6.90 -16.10 0.62
CA ILE A 12 -6.04 -16.09 -0.56
C ILE A 12 -4.58 -16.35 -0.15
N HIS A 13 -4.00 -15.44 0.64
CA HIS A 13 -2.62 -15.53 1.10
C HIS A 13 -2.40 -14.67 2.36
N GLY A 14 -1.68 -15.21 3.34
CA GLY A 14 -1.26 -14.46 4.53
C GLY A 14 -2.41 -13.71 5.24
N ASN A 15 -2.21 -12.40 5.41
CA ASN A 15 -3.22 -11.49 5.95
C ASN A 15 -3.93 -10.74 4.81
N GLY A 16 -5.12 -10.21 5.12
CA GLY A 16 -5.95 -9.43 4.23
C GLY A 16 -6.58 -8.25 4.96
N VAL A 17 -7.04 -7.25 4.22
CA VAL A 17 -7.83 -6.13 4.73
C VAL A 17 -9.28 -6.28 4.27
N PHE A 18 -10.22 -6.12 5.20
CA PHE A 18 -11.64 -6.34 4.98
C PHE A 18 -12.43 -5.14 5.46
N ALA A 19 -13.36 -4.66 4.63
CA ALA A 19 -14.28 -3.60 5.02
C ALA A 19 -15.13 -4.04 6.22
N THR A 20 -15.44 -3.11 7.11
CA THR A 20 -16.35 -3.29 8.24
C THR A 20 -17.51 -2.29 8.20
N ALA A 21 -17.47 -1.37 7.22
CA ALA A 21 -18.51 -0.42 6.87
C ALA A 21 -18.56 -0.30 5.33
N PRO A 22 -19.69 0.15 4.75
CA PRO A 22 -19.74 0.47 3.32
C PRO A 22 -18.67 1.50 2.95
N ILE A 23 -17.97 1.28 1.84
CA ILE A 23 -16.98 2.21 1.25
C ILE A 23 -17.47 2.59 -0.14
N ALA A 24 -17.60 3.88 -0.41
CA ALA A 24 -18.08 4.37 -1.70
C ALA A 24 -16.98 4.29 -2.77
N LYS A 25 -17.37 4.16 -4.03
CA LYS A 25 -16.45 4.38 -5.17
C LYS A 25 -15.81 5.76 -5.07
N GLY A 26 -14.50 5.84 -5.30
CA GLY A 26 -13.69 7.07 -5.24
C GLY A 26 -13.26 7.46 -3.82
N GLU A 27 -13.61 6.66 -2.80
CA GLU A 27 -13.21 6.95 -1.44
C GLU A 27 -11.78 6.48 -1.16
N GLU A 28 -10.97 7.35 -0.59
CA GLU A 28 -9.66 7.01 -0.05
C GLU A 28 -9.80 6.17 1.22
N ILE A 29 -9.18 4.99 1.19
CA ILE A 29 -9.27 4.00 2.26
C ILE A 29 -8.12 4.21 3.25
N ILE A 30 -6.90 4.23 2.74
CA ILE A 30 -5.68 4.26 3.56
C ILE A 30 -4.47 4.67 2.69
N GLU A 31 -3.56 5.44 3.27
CA GLU A 31 -2.21 5.67 2.72
C GLU A 31 -1.32 4.44 2.92
N TYR A 32 -0.56 4.04 1.90
CA TYR A 32 0.44 2.99 2.00
C TYR A 32 1.71 3.54 2.66
N LYS A 33 1.92 3.23 3.94
CA LYS A 33 3.05 3.74 4.73
C LYS A 33 4.19 2.74 4.79
N GLY A 34 5.39 3.27 4.97
CA GLY A 34 6.63 2.53 5.17
C GLY A 34 7.82 3.48 5.27
N LYS A 35 9.01 2.91 5.42
CA LYS A 35 10.27 3.63 5.38
C LYS A 35 10.56 4.05 3.95
N LEU A 36 10.96 5.31 3.75
CA LEU A 36 11.40 5.78 2.44
C LEU A 36 12.84 5.33 2.19
N LEU A 37 13.08 4.68 1.06
CA LEU A 37 14.39 4.25 0.57
C LEU A 37 14.62 4.82 -0.82
N THR A 38 15.87 5.06 -1.20
CA THR A 38 16.21 5.22 -2.62
C THR A 38 16.17 3.87 -3.32
N HIS A 39 16.06 3.86 -4.66
CA HIS A 39 16.14 2.62 -5.45
C HIS A 39 17.41 1.82 -5.15
N ALA A 40 18.59 2.48 -5.11
CA ALA A 40 19.84 1.83 -4.76
C ALA A 40 19.84 1.20 -3.36
N GLN A 41 19.23 1.86 -2.36
CA GLN A 41 19.10 1.29 -1.02
C GLN A 41 18.18 0.07 -0.99
N ALA A 42 17.11 0.06 -1.80
CA ALA A 42 16.24 -1.09 -1.91
C ALA A 42 16.95 -2.26 -2.63
N ASP A 43 17.73 -1.98 -3.67
CA ASP A 43 18.54 -2.97 -4.38
C ASP A 43 19.63 -3.57 -3.48
N ASP A 44 20.32 -2.77 -2.68
CA ASP A 44 21.31 -3.26 -1.72
C ASP A 44 20.69 -4.19 -0.66
N LEU A 45 19.43 -3.93 -0.28
CA LEU A 45 18.73 -4.71 0.75
C LEU A 45 18.02 -5.96 0.22
N TYR A 46 17.55 -5.93 -1.03
CA TYR A 46 16.63 -6.94 -1.57
C TYR A 46 17.00 -7.44 -2.97
N GLY A 47 18.02 -6.89 -3.62
CA GLY A 47 18.39 -7.20 -5.02
C GLY A 47 19.08 -8.55 -5.22
N ASP A 48 19.37 -9.30 -4.17
CA ASP A 48 20.04 -10.61 -4.23
C ASP A 48 19.12 -11.77 -4.69
N GLY A 49 17.86 -11.46 -5.01
CA GLY A 49 16.92 -12.41 -5.64
C GLY A 49 16.16 -13.30 -4.65
N GLY A 50 16.22 -13.00 -3.35
CA GLY A 50 15.32 -13.64 -2.38
C GLY A 50 13.87 -13.22 -2.59
N GLU A 51 12.97 -14.15 -2.95
CA GLU A 51 11.53 -13.89 -3.11
C GLU A 51 10.86 -13.29 -1.85
N THR A 52 11.50 -13.40 -0.69
CA THR A 52 10.93 -12.99 0.59
C THR A 52 11.01 -11.48 0.84
N GLY A 53 11.93 -10.75 0.21
CA GLY A 53 12.21 -9.34 0.50
C GLY A 53 11.28 -8.33 -0.17
N HIS A 54 10.83 -8.63 -1.40
CA HIS A 54 10.11 -7.66 -2.25
C HIS A 54 8.62 -7.49 -1.92
N THR A 55 8.06 -8.32 -1.04
CA THR A 55 6.60 -8.44 -0.86
C THR A 55 5.90 -7.14 -0.45
N PHE A 56 6.61 -6.21 0.21
CA PHE A 56 6.04 -4.95 0.73
C PHE A 56 6.76 -3.68 0.26
N LEU A 57 7.41 -3.75 -0.91
CA LEU A 57 8.00 -2.59 -1.56
C LEU A 57 6.98 -1.95 -2.51
N PHE A 58 6.90 -0.63 -2.50
CA PHE A 58 6.05 0.15 -3.41
C PHE A 58 6.86 1.28 -4.01
N THR A 59 7.02 1.32 -5.34
CA THR A 59 7.68 2.45 -6.02
C THR A 59 6.84 3.71 -5.84
N LEU A 60 7.41 4.74 -5.21
CA LEU A 60 6.74 6.00 -5.00
C LEU A 60 6.90 6.91 -6.22
N ASN A 61 8.14 7.10 -6.65
CA ASN A 61 8.54 7.92 -7.79
C ASN A 61 9.92 7.47 -8.31
N ASP A 62 10.50 8.25 -9.22
CA ASP A 62 11.78 7.95 -9.86
C ASP A 62 12.96 7.89 -8.86
N ASP A 63 12.83 8.55 -7.69
CA ASP A 63 13.88 8.63 -6.69
C ASP A 63 13.68 7.65 -5.52
N TYR A 64 12.43 7.33 -5.19
CA TYR A 64 12.07 6.71 -3.92
C TYR A 64 11.14 5.50 -4.02
N ILE A 65 11.36 4.57 -3.09
CA ILE A 65 10.54 3.39 -2.80
C ILE A 65 10.06 3.47 -1.34
N ILE A 66 8.81 3.06 -1.10
CA ILE A 66 8.27 2.84 0.23
C ILE A 66 8.48 1.37 0.61
N ASP A 67 9.24 1.12 1.68
CA ASP A 67 9.40 -0.19 2.29
C ASP A 67 8.45 -0.35 3.49
N ALA A 68 7.35 -1.08 3.30
CA ALA A 68 6.39 -1.36 4.37
C ALA A 68 6.76 -2.56 5.26
N ASN A 69 7.93 -3.19 5.06
CA ASN A 69 8.53 -4.05 6.08
C ASN A 69 8.90 -3.23 7.33
N GLN A 70 9.39 -2.01 7.12
CA GLN A 70 9.83 -1.09 8.18
C GLN A 70 8.86 0.10 8.29
N GLY A 71 8.22 0.27 9.45
CA GLY A 71 7.32 1.42 9.64
C GLY A 71 6.01 1.37 8.85
N GLY A 72 5.64 0.20 8.33
CA GLY A 72 4.41 0.01 7.57
C GLY A 72 3.13 0.04 8.42
N ASN A 73 1.99 0.20 7.76
CA ASN A 73 0.67 0.13 8.37
C ASN A 73 -0.17 -1.05 7.80
N SER A 74 -1.47 -1.09 8.10
CA SER A 74 -2.34 -2.18 7.62
C SER A 74 -2.48 -2.26 6.08
N ALA A 75 -2.10 -1.21 5.32
CA ALA A 75 -2.19 -1.22 3.85
C ALA A 75 -1.31 -2.31 3.22
N ARG A 76 -0.20 -2.67 3.87
CA ARG A 76 0.70 -3.74 3.40
C ARG A 76 0.04 -5.11 3.30
N TRP A 77 -1.10 -5.31 3.99
CA TRP A 77 -1.87 -6.55 3.94
C TRP A 77 -2.96 -6.56 2.87
N ILE A 78 -3.08 -5.51 2.06
CA ILE A 78 -3.96 -5.52 0.89
C ILE A 78 -3.34 -6.44 -0.14
N ASN A 79 -4.04 -7.52 -0.48
CA ASN A 79 -3.54 -8.51 -1.42
C ASN A 79 -3.60 -8.01 -2.86
N HIS A 80 -2.68 -8.49 -3.69
CA HIS A 80 -2.74 -8.34 -5.14
C HIS A 80 -3.94 -9.10 -5.73
N SER A 81 -4.52 -8.56 -6.80
CA SER A 81 -5.57 -9.20 -7.59
C SER A 81 -5.60 -8.64 -9.00
N CYS A 82 -5.77 -9.51 -10.01
CA CYS A 82 -6.00 -9.09 -11.40
C CYS A 82 -7.40 -8.50 -11.64
N ALA A 83 -8.34 -8.68 -10.71
CA ALA A 83 -9.68 -8.10 -10.75
C ALA A 83 -10.00 -7.35 -9.44
N PRO A 84 -9.26 -6.27 -9.14
CA PRO A 84 -9.28 -5.65 -7.82
C PRO A 84 -10.59 -4.88 -7.57
N ASN A 85 -10.78 -4.44 -6.33
CA ASN A 85 -11.81 -3.47 -5.94
C ASN A 85 -11.22 -2.12 -5.47
N CYS A 86 -9.90 -2.02 -5.40
CA CYS A 86 -9.16 -0.81 -5.10
C CYS A 86 -8.04 -0.59 -6.11
N ARG A 87 -7.53 0.64 -6.19
CA ARG A 87 -6.32 1.00 -6.93
C ARG A 87 -5.39 1.81 -6.01
N ALA A 88 -4.10 1.79 -6.33
CA ALA A 88 -3.14 2.70 -5.75
C ALA A 88 -3.03 3.96 -6.62
N LEU A 89 -2.99 5.12 -5.99
CA LEU A 89 -2.76 6.42 -6.61
C LEU A 89 -1.50 7.02 -6.02
N VAL A 90 -0.60 7.50 -6.87
CA VAL A 90 0.53 8.33 -6.45
C VAL A 90 0.06 9.77 -6.45
N GLU A 91 0.18 10.43 -5.29
CA GLU A 91 -0.12 11.84 -5.11
C GLU A 91 1.18 12.60 -4.91
N GLU A 92 1.45 13.54 -5.82
CA GLU A 92 2.58 14.46 -5.67
C GLU A 92 2.35 15.41 -4.50
N SER A 93 3.42 15.71 -3.77
CA SER A 93 3.35 16.66 -2.68
C SER A 93 3.00 18.06 -3.18
N ALA A 94 2.03 18.72 -2.52
CA ALA A 94 1.72 20.12 -2.79
C ALA A 94 2.91 21.07 -2.57
N SER A 95 3.94 20.65 -1.80
CA SER A 95 5.18 21.44 -1.66
C SER A 95 6.20 21.20 -2.77
N GLY A 96 5.96 20.26 -3.69
CA GLY A 96 6.91 19.84 -4.72
C GLY A 96 8.13 19.08 -4.17
N ASP A 97 8.07 18.60 -2.92
CA ASP A 97 9.13 17.77 -2.33
C ASP A 97 8.82 16.30 -2.62
N PRO A 98 9.59 15.61 -3.49
CA PRO A 98 9.30 14.23 -3.90
C PRO A 98 9.40 13.23 -2.74
N ARG A 99 10.03 13.60 -1.61
CA ARG A 99 10.04 12.77 -0.39
C ARG A 99 8.69 12.74 0.33
N ARG A 100 7.81 13.68 -0.02
CA ARG A 100 6.48 13.85 0.58
C ARG A 100 5.37 13.42 -0.37
N ASP A 101 5.70 12.87 -1.53
CA ASP A 101 4.74 12.16 -2.36
C ASP A 101 4.16 10.99 -1.55
N ARG A 102 2.95 10.57 -1.90
CA ARG A 102 2.26 9.51 -1.17
C ARG A 102 1.62 8.51 -2.11
N VAL A 103 1.52 7.27 -1.64
CA VAL A 103 0.66 6.26 -2.26
C VAL A 103 -0.62 6.14 -1.45
N VAL A 104 -1.77 6.38 -2.07
CA VAL A 104 -3.08 6.26 -1.44
C VAL A 104 -3.88 5.14 -2.10
N ILE A 105 -4.56 4.33 -1.30
CA ILE A 105 -5.45 3.29 -1.79
C ILE A 105 -6.87 3.84 -1.88
N GLU A 106 -7.44 3.81 -3.08
CA GLU A 106 -8.78 4.30 -3.40
C GLU A 106 -9.69 3.16 -3.89
N ALA A 107 -10.96 3.17 -3.48
CA ALA A 107 -11.95 2.22 -3.97
C ALA A 107 -12.37 2.52 -5.42
N ILE A 108 -12.30 1.53 -6.33
CA ILE A 108 -12.74 1.71 -7.74
C ILE A 108 -14.21 1.34 -7.97
N ARG A 109 -14.88 0.80 -6.94
CA ARG A 109 -16.31 0.45 -6.89
C ARG A 109 -16.80 0.49 -5.45
N ASN A 110 -18.12 0.49 -5.25
CA ASN A 110 -18.70 0.37 -3.91
C ASN A 110 -18.30 -0.97 -3.27
N ILE A 111 -17.85 -0.95 -2.01
CA ILE A 111 -17.43 -2.11 -1.24
C ILE A 111 -18.39 -2.28 -0.06
N LYS A 112 -18.88 -3.50 0.13
CA LYS A 112 -19.72 -3.88 1.27
C LYS A 112 -18.84 -4.43 2.42
N PRO A 113 -19.27 -4.34 3.69
CA PRO A 113 -18.66 -5.07 4.79
C PRO A 113 -18.58 -6.59 4.52
#